data_AF-A0A1M3KI42-F1
#
_entry.id   AF-A0A1M3KI42-F1
#
_cell.length_a   1.000
_cell.length_b   1.000
_cell.length_c   1.000
_cell.angle_alpha   90.00
_cell.angle_beta   90.00
_cell.angle_gamma   90.00
#
_symmetry.space_group_name_H-M   'P 1'
#
loop_
_entity.id
_entity.type
_entity.pdbx_description
1 polymer ?
#
loop_
_entity_poly.entity_id
_entity_poly.type
_entity_poly.pdbx_seq_one_letter_code
_entity_poly.pdbx_strand_id
1 'polypeptide(L)'
;MPTTGERAPEPRYRRWGIATRIALAFVLVVGLSSVACLSGLVLYERLSVEMQRIAQREIPRLTAATRLAEVGADINARVALLSRAEASAEFDAHYREGLALFERLDAAITSSSEWRDNAVLRSRQLELANNLASLQALVRSRFALQLGQRTRVDELRWLQSDLIFEIEPLIDDARFNIARDLESAASAGSVLRETARSEALLTALAQANLSIGLLSRFSEVTNRNGVKDALAFLDDSTDDVDFR
;
A
#
# COMPACT_ATOMS: atom_id res chain seq x y z
N MET A 1 -15.30 -111.11 -55.11
CA MET A 1 -14.63 -109.89 -55.61
C MET A 1 -15.61 -108.70 -55.51
N PRO A 2 -15.10 -107.47 -55.29
CA PRO A 2 -15.56 -106.42 -54.35
C PRO A 2 -16.65 -105.49 -54.93
N THR A 3 -17.39 -104.66 -54.16
CA THR A 3 -17.00 -103.41 -53.45
C THR A 3 -18.17 -102.99 -52.52
N THR A 4 -17.98 -102.90 -51.19
CA THR A 4 -17.78 -101.68 -50.36
C THR A 4 -18.73 -100.50 -50.64
N GLY A 5 -19.48 -100.07 -49.61
CA GLY A 5 -20.18 -98.79 -49.60
C GLY A 5 -21.16 -98.63 -48.44
N GLU A 6 -20.64 -98.65 -47.21
CA GLU A 6 -21.33 -98.35 -45.96
C GLU A 6 -21.95 -96.93 -46.03
N ARG A 7 -23.29 -96.80 -45.99
CA ARG A 7 -23.95 -95.50 -45.91
C ARG A 7 -23.97 -95.04 -44.46
N ALA A 8 -23.18 -94.02 -44.15
CA ALA A 8 -23.24 -93.30 -42.88
C ALA A 8 -24.65 -92.71 -42.64
N PRO A 9 -25.13 -92.62 -41.39
CA PRO A 9 -26.41 -91.98 -41.08
C PRO A 9 -26.32 -90.48 -41.33
N GLU A 10 -27.20 -89.95 -42.18
CA GLU A 10 -27.30 -88.52 -42.40
C GLU A 10 -27.72 -87.79 -41.10
N PRO A 11 -27.06 -86.66 -40.76
CA PRO A 11 -27.48 -85.86 -39.63
C PRO A 11 -28.85 -85.25 -39.91
N ARG A 12 -29.87 -85.65 -39.13
CA ARG A 12 -31.18 -84.98 -39.08
C ARG A 12 -30.97 -83.55 -38.59
N TYR A 13 -30.76 -82.61 -39.52
CA TYR A 13 -30.87 -81.19 -39.23
C TYR A 13 -32.30 -80.92 -38.79
N ARG A 14 -32.47 -80.72 -37.48
CA ARG A 14 -33.71 -80.28 -36.84
C ARG A 14 -34.11 -78.98 -37.52
N ARG A 15 -35.07 -79.04 -38.45
CA ARG A 15 -35.57 -77.86 -39.19
C ARG A 15 -36.35 -77.00 -38.22
N TRP A 16 -35.69 -75.99 -37.66
CA TRP A 16 -36.37 -74.95 -36.91
C TRP A 16 -37.31 -74.23 -37.87
N GLY A 17 -38.60 -74.27 -37.59
CA GLY A 17 -39.61 -73.60 -38.40
C GLY A 17 -39.30 -72.11 -38.53
N ILE A 18 -39.68 -71.51 -39.65
CA ILE A 18 -39.48 -70.07 -39.91
C ILE A 18 -40.02 -69.23 -38.74
N ALA A 19 -41.13 -69.68 -38.13
CA ALA A 19 -41.72 -69.07 -36.93
C ALA A 19 -40.79 -69.03 -35.70
N THR A 20 -40.01 -70.08 -35.42
CA THR A 20 -39.10 -70.07 -34.25
C THR A 20 -37.87 -69.21 -34.49
N ARG A 21 -37.38 -69.12 -35.72
CA ARG A 21 -36.30 -68.18 -36.09
C ARG A 21 -36.74 -66.72 -35.98
N ILE A 22 -37.95 -66.39 -36.44
CA ILE A 22 -38.51 -65.04 -36.33
C ILE A 22 -38.73 -64.67 -34.84
N ALA A 23 -39.30 -65.57 -34.04
CA ALA A 23 -39.49 -65.34 -32.61
C ALA A 23 -38.16 -65.13 -31.87
N LEU A 24 -37.12 -65.92 -32.18
CA LEU A 24 -35.79 -65.77 -31.60
C LEU A 24 -35.14 -64.43 -31.98
N ALA A 25 -35.24 -64.03 -33.25
CA ALA A 25 -34.72 -62.75 -33.71
C ALA A 25 -35.43 -61.58 -33.00
N PHE A 26 -36.75 -61.67 -32.82
CA PHE A 26 -37.52 -60.64 -32.11
C PHE A 26 -37.12 -60.52 -30.64
N VAL A 27 -37.02 -61.65 -29.92
CA VAL A 27 -36.56 -61.67 -28.52
C VAL A 27 -35.14 -61.12 -28.39
N LEU A 28 -34.26 -61.43 -29.35
CA LEU A 28 -32.88 -60.95 -29.33
C LEU A 28 -32.80 -59.44 -29.56
N VAL A 29 -33.58 -58.89 -30.50
CA VAL A 29 -33.65 -57.45 -30.75
C VAL A 29 -34.23 -56.72 -29.53
N VAL A 30 -35.37 -57.19 -29.00
CA VAL A 30 -36.00 -56.58 -27.81
C VAL A 30 -35.08 -56.67 -26.59
N GLY A 31 -34.39 -57.79 -26.41
CA GLY A 31 -33.42 -57.98 -25.33
C GLY A 31 -32.26 -57.00 -25.44
N LEU A 32 -31.66 -56.85 -26.63
CA LEU A 32 -30.58 -55.88 -26.88
C LEU A 32 -31.05 -54.44 -26.69
N SER A 33 -32.24 -54.08 -27.17
CA SER A 33 -32.82 -52.75 -26.95
C SER A 33 -33.08 -52.45 -25.48
N SER A 34 -33.58 -53.42 -24.71
CA SER A 34 -33.78 -53.28 -23.27
C SER A 34 -32.46 -53.12 -22.50
N VAL A 35 -31.43 -53.90 -22.84
CA VAL A 35 -30.09 -53.77 -22.23
C VAL A 35 -29.46 -52.41 -22.59
N ALA A 36 -29.61 -51.95 -23.83
CA ALA A 36 -29.15 -50.62 -24.24
C ALA A 36 -29.90 -49.51 -23.49
N CYS A 37 -31.22 -49.66 -23.29
CA CYS A 37 -32.04 -48.70 -22.55
C CYS A 37 -31.65 -48.63 -21.07
N LEU A 38 -31.49 -49.79 -20.42
CA LEU A 38 -31.01 -49.88 -19.03
C LEU A 38 -29.60 -49.31 -18.87
N SER A 39 -28.71 -49.55 -19.85
CA SER A 39 -27.36 -48.98 -19.85
C SER A 39 -27.40 -47.45 -19.95
N GLY A 40 -28.33 -46.90 -20.73
CA GLY A 40 -28.58 -45.46 -20.81
C GLY A 40 -29.05 -44.87 -19.48
N LEU A 41 -29.93 -45.56 -18.75
CA LEU A 41 -30.40 -45.12 -17.43
C LEU A 41 -29.27 -45.09 -16.39
N VAL A 42 -28.44 -46.14 -16.33
CA VAL A 42 -27.29 -46.19 -15.41
C VAL A 42 -26.25 -45.11 -15.74
N LEU A 43 -26.02 -44.87 -17.03
CA LEU A 43 -25.11 -43.81 -17.48
C LEU A 43 -25.65 -42.42 -17.14
N TYR A 44 -26.96 -42.21 -17.25
CA TYR A 44 -27.64 -40.98 -16.89
C TYR A 44 -27.55 -40.70 -15.37
N GLU A 45 -27.75 -41.70 -14.52
CA GLU A 45 -27.61 -41.54 -13.07
C GLU A 45 -26.18 -41.16 -12.66
N ARG A 46 -25.17 -41.82 -13.23
CA ARG A 46 -23.76 -41.47 -12.97
C ARG A 46 -23.42 -40.06 -13.45
N LEU A 47 -23.86 -39.69 -14.66
CA LEU A 47 -23.62 -38.37 -15.20
C LEU A 47 -24.37 -37.28 -14.42
N SER A 48 -25.60 -37.55 -13.97
CA SER A 48 -26.39 -36.65 -13.13
C SER A 48 -25.72 -36.42 -11.77
N VAL A 49 -25.20 -37.46 -11.14
CA VAL A 49 -24.47 -37.34 -9.86
C VAL A 49 -23.17 -36.54 -10.01
N GLU A 50 -22.42 -36.75 -11.10
CA GLU A 50 -21.19 -35.99 -11.39
C GLU A 50 -21.48 -34.51 -11.70
N MET A 51 -22.49 -34.22 -12.53
CA MET A 51 -22.88 -32.85 -12.86
C MET A 51 -23.45 -32.09 -11.66
N GLN A 52 -24.23 -32.77 -10.82
CA GLN A 52 -24.78 -32.20 -9.60
C GLN A 52 -23.67 -31.92 -8.57
N ARG A 53 -22.60 -32.73 -8.54
CA ARG A 53 -21.40 -32.48 -7.72
C ARG A 53 -20.59 -31.27 -8.23
N ILE A 54 -20.44 -31.10 -9.54
CA ILE A 54 -19.77 -29.92 -10.13
C ILE A 54 -20.60 -28.65 -9.88
N ALA A 55 -21.91 -28.70 -10.12
CA ALA A 55 -22.82 -27.57 -9.91
C ALA A 55 -22.92 -27.16 -8.42
N GLN A 56 -22.92 -28.13 -7.50
CA GLN A 56 -23.05 -27.84 -6.06
C GLN A 56 -21.73 -27.45 -5.38
N ARG A 57 -20.57 -27.76 -5.96
CA ARG A 57 -19.27 -27.55 -5.30
C ARG A 57 -18.37 -26.53 -5.99
N GLU A 58 -18.33 -26.52 -7.32
CA GLU A 58 -17.40 -25.67 -8.05
C GLU A 58 -17.98 -24.27 -8.35
N ILE A 59 -19.30 -24.15 -8.59
CA ILE A 59 -19.95 -22.84 -8.79
C ILE A 59 -19.90 -21.95 -7.54
N PRO A 60 -20.19 -22.45 -6.32
CA PRO A 60 -20.06 -21.65 -5.11
C PRO A 60 -18.62 -21.24 -4.81
N ARG A 61 -17.64 -22.12 -5.11
CA ARG A 61 -16.22 -21.81 -4.97
C ARG A 61 -15.77 -20.70 -5.89
N LEU A 62 -16.19 -20.75 -7.16
CA LEU A 62 -15.89 -19.69 -8.12
C LEU A 62 -16.49 -18.36 -7.66
N THR A 63 -17.74 -18.36 -7.20
CA THR A 63 -18.41 -17.16 -6.68
C THR A 63 -17.68 -16.57 -5.47
N ALA A 64 -17.25 -17.41 -4.53
CA ALA A 64 -16.48 -16.97 -3.38
C ALA A 64 -15.08 -16.46 -3.76
N ALA A 65 -14.41 -17.08 -4.74
CA ALA A 65 -13.15 -16.60 -5.28
C ALA A 65 -13.30 -15.22 -5.96
N THR A 66 -14.38 -15.01 -6.72
CA THR A 66 -14.71 -13.71 -7.30
C THR A 66 -14.95 -12.65 -6.23
N ARG A 67 -15.69 -12.97 -5.17
CA ARG A 67 -15.89 -12.05 -4.03
C ARG A 67 -14.59 -11.71 -3.31
N LEU A 68 -13.71 -12.69 -3.10
CA LEU A 68 -12.38 -12.46 -2.52
C LEU A 68 -11.53 -11.55 -3.42
N ALA A 69 -11.57 -11.76 -4.73
CA ALA A 69 -10.86 -10.92 -5.70
C ALA A 69 -11.40 -9.48 -5.73
N GLU A 70 -12.73 -9.31 -5.69
CA GLU A 70 -13.40 -8.01 -5.62
C GLU A 70 -13.01 -7.25 -4.34
N VAL A 71 -13.11 -7.88 -3.17
CA VAL A 71 -12.70 -7.26 -1.90
C VAL A 71 -11.20 -6.95 -1.90
N GLY A 72 -10.36 -7.83 -2.47
CA GLY A 72 -8.93 -7.58 -2.63
C GLY A 72 -8.63 -6.37 -3.51
N ALA A 73 -9.39 -6.18 -4.60
CA ALA A 73 -9.27 -5.02 -5.47
C ALA A 73 -9.71 -3.73 -4.75
N ASP A 74 -10.82 -3.77 -4.02
CA ASP A 74 -11.30 -2.65 -3.20
C ASP A 74 -10.26 -2.25 -2.16
N ILE A 75 -9.66 -3.22 -1.45
CA ILE A 75 -8.59 -2.97 -0.48
C ILE A 75 -7.40 -2.31 -1.16
N ASN A 76 -6.95 -2.84 -2.30
CA ASN A 76 -5.80 -2.29 -3.00
C ASN A 76 -6.03 -0.84 -3.46
N ALA A 77 -7.22 -0.54 -4.00
CA ALA A 77 -7.61 0.83 -4.34
C ALA A 77 -7.62 1.74 -3.10
N ARG A 78 -8.09 1.24 -1.96
CA ARG A 78 -8.11 1.98 -0.70
C ARG A 78 -6.72 2.27 -0.15
N VAL A 79 -5.80 1.30 -0.22
CA VAL A 79 -4.41 1.48 0.19
C VAL A 79 -3.72 2.56 -0.66
N ALA A 80 -4.03 2.63 -1.95
CA ALA A 80 -3.53 3.71 -2.81
C ALA A 80 -4.05 5.10 -2.40
N LEU A 81 -5.28 5.20 -1.89
CA LEU A 81 -5.80 6.46 -1.34
C LEU A 81 -5.13 6.80 0.00
N LEU A 82 -4.91 5.82 0.86
CA LEU A 82 -4.20 6.00 2.14
C LEU A 82 -2.78 6.55 1.95
N SER A 83 -2.06 6.10 0.92
CA SER A 83 -0.70 6.58 0.64
C SER A 83 -0.67 8.01 0.07
N ARG A 84 -1.76 8.45 -0.54
CA ARG A 84 -1.90 9.79 -1.13
C ARG A 84 -2.42 10.84 -0.15
N ALA A 85 -3.09 10.43 0.93
CA ALA A 85 -3.69 11.35 1.89
C ALA A 85 -2.70 12.41 2.39
N GLU A 86 -3.08 13.68 2.26
CA GLU A 86 -2.21 14.82 2.63
C GLU A 86 -2.53 15.35 4.02
N ALA A 87 -3.71 15.01 4.55
CA ALA A 87 -4.18 15.44 5.86
C ALA A 87 -4.55 14.25 6.76
N SER A 88 -4.36 14.41 8.07
CA SER A 88 -4.72 13.37 9.05
C SER A 88 -6.20 13.01 9.00
N ALA A 89 -7.09 13.99 8.84
CA ALA A 89 -8.53 13.75 8.78
C ALA A 89 -8.93 12.92 7.54
N GLU A 90 -8.32 13.22 6.40
CA GLU A 90 -8.51 12.46 5.15
C GLU A 90 -8.01 11.02 5.31
N PHE A 91 -6.81 10.85 5.89
CA PHE A 91 -6.26 9.54 6.18
C PHE A 91 -7.16 8.73 7.12
N ASP A 92 -7.65 9.31 8.22
CA ASP A 92 -8.52 8.63 9.20
C ASP A 92 -9.89 8.25 8.59
N ALA A 93 -10.41 9.04 7.65
CA ALA A 93 -11.60 8.68 6.87
C ALA A 93 -11.32 7.49 5.95
N HIS A 94 -10.22 7.54 5.20
CA HIS A 94 -9.81 6.43 4.34
C HIS A 94 -9.53 5.15 5.11
N TYR A 95 -8.95 5.27 6.29
CA TYR A 95 -8.58 4.15 7.15
C TYR A 95 -9.82 3.45 7.70
N ARG A 96 -10.81 4.20 8.22
CA ARG A 96 -12.07 3.64 8.74
C ARG A 96 -12.85 2.85 7.68
N GLU A 97 -12.98 3.40 6.49
CA GLU A 97 -13.61 2.68 5.37
C GLU A 97 -12.77 1.48 4.92
N GLY A 98 -11.44 1.56 5.01
CA GLY A 98 -10.54 0.43 4.81
C GLY A 98 -10.83 -0.72 5.79
N LEU A 99 -11.02 -0.43 7.08
CA LEU A 99 -11.35 -1.44 8.09
C LEU A 99 -12.62 -2.22 7.73
N ALA A 100 -13.66 -1.55 7.23
CA ALA A 100 -14.89 -2.22 6.79
C ALA A 100 -14.63 -3.20 5.62
N LEU A 101 -13.66 -2.93 4.75
CA LEU A 101 -13.24 -3.87 3.70
C LEU A 101 -12.51 -5.08 4.29
N PHE A 102 -11.72 -4.91 5.35
CA PHE A 102 -11.08 -6.03 6.05
C PHE A 102 -12.09 -6.91 6.79
N GLU A 103 -13.17 -6.35 7.31
CA GLU A 103 -14.30 -7.12 7.85
C GLU A 103 -15.01 -7.93 6.76
N ARG A 104 -15.23 -7.33 5.57
CA ARG A 104 -15.77 -8.04 4.40
C ARG A 104 -14.84 -9.17 3.94
N LEU A 105 -13.52 -8.94 3.98
CA LEU A 105 -12.51 -9.95 3.66
C LEU A 105 -12.55 -11.09 4.67
N ASP A 106 -12.67 -10.79 5.96
CA ASP A 106 -12.79 -11.79 7.03
C ASP A 106 -14.04 -12.67 6.85
N ALA A 107 -15.18 -12.06 6.56
CA ALA A 107 -16.42 -12.78 6.28
C ALA A 107 -16.27 -13.69 5.05
N ALA A 108 -15.64 -13.20 3.98
CA ALA A 108 -15.39 -13.96 2.76
C ALA A 108 -14.46 -15.17 3.02
N ILE A 109 -13.39 -14.99 3.79
CA ILE A 109 -12.46 -16.07 4.17
C ILE A 109 -13.12 -17.06 5.14
N THR A 110 -13.96 -16.59 6.06
CA THR A 110 -14.69 -17.46 6.99
C THR A 110 -15.74 -18.32 6.26
N SER A 111 -16.39 -17.76 5.23
CA SER A 111 -17.31 -18.53 4.37
C SER A 111 -16.63 -19.61 3.54
N SER A 112 -15.30 -19.56 3.41
CA SER A 112 -14.48 -20.52 2.68
C SER A 112 -13.69 -21.47 3.60
N SER A 113 -14.14 -21.66 4.83
CA SER A 113 -13.47 -22.48 5.86
C SER A 113 -13.18 -23.92 5.44
N GLU A 114 -14.01 -24.51 4.57
CA GLU A 114 -13.82 -25.87 4.04
C GLU A 114 -12.74 -25.97 2.94
N TRP A 115 -12.15 -24.85 2.51
CA TRP A 115 -11.12 -24.86 1.49
C TRP A 115 -9.81 -25.37 2.08
N ARG A 116 -9.11 -26.23 1.31
CA ARG A 116 -7.81 -26.80 1.72
C ARG A 116 -6.80 -25.72 2.12
N ASP A 117 -6.81 -24.60 1.40
CA ASP A 117 -5.84 -23.51 1.60
C ASP A 117 -6.37 -22.37 2.50
N ASN A 118 -7.49 -22.57 3.21
CA ASN A 118 -8.09 -21.54 4.06
C ASN A 118 -7.13 -21.04 5.16
N ALA A 119 -6.33 -21.94 5.74
CA ALA A 119 -5.32 -21.59 6.74
C ALA A 119 -4.27 -20.61 6.19
N VAL A 120 -3.88 -20.76 4.92
CA VAL A 120 -2.96 -19.84 4.25
C VAL A 120 -3.64 -18.49 4.04
N LEU A 121 -4.90 -18.47 3.58
CA LEU A 121 -5.67 -17.24 3.40
C LEU A 121 -5.84 -16.46 4.72
N ARG A 122 -6.21 -17.16 5.81
CA ARG A 122 -6.29 -16.61 7.17
C ARG A 122 -4.96 -15.97 7.61
N SER A 123 -3.84 -16.67 7.37
CA SER A 123 -2.50 -16.15 7.67
C SER A 123 -2.19 -14.86 6.90
N ARG A 124 -2.44 -14.85 5.58
CA ARG A 124 -2.22 -13.67 4.71
C ARG A 124 -3.10 -12.49 5.09
N GLN A 125 -4.35 -12.74 5.47
CA GLN A 125 -5.26 -11.72 5.96
C GLN A 125 -4.74 -11.09 7.26
N LEU A 126 -4.23 -11.89 8.19
CA LEU A 126 -3.63 -11.41 9.44
C LEU A 126 -2.38 -10.56 9.16
N GLU A 127 -1.49 -11.02 8.29
CA GLU A 127 -0.32 -10.26 7.84
C GLU A 127 -0.74 -8.90 7.25
N LEU A 128 -1.77 -8.89 6.40
CA LEU A 128 -2.26 -7.67 5.77
C LEU A 128 -2.88 -6.70 6.79
N ALA A 129 -3.61 -7.20 7.79
CA ALA A 129 -4.17 -6.39 8.87
C ALA A 129 -3.07 -5.76 9.73
N ASN A 130 -2.02 -6.53 10.07
CA ASN A 130 -0.86 -6.03 10.80
C ASN A 130 -0.09 -4.96 10.01
N ASN A 131 0.06 -5.16 8.69
CA ASN A 131 0.67 -4.17 7.81
C ASN A 131 -0.15 -2.88 7.74
N LEU A 132 -1.47 -2.98 7.68
CA LEU A 132 -2.35 -1.81 7.69
C LEU A 132 -2.26 -1.02 9.02
N ALA A 133 -2.22 -1.72 10.15
CA ALA A 133 -2.02 -1.09 11.47
C ALA A 133 -0.64 -0.40 11.56
N SER A 134 0.40 -1.05 11.04
CA SER A 134 1.75 -0.48 10.98
C SER A 134 1.79 0.77 10.09
N LEU A 135 1.12 0.74 8.94
CA LEU A 135 0.98 1.90 8.06
C LEU A 135 0.30 3.07 8.77
N GLN A 136 -0.78 2.82 9.53
CA GLN A 136 -1.44 3.86 10.32
C GLN A 136 -0.49 4.49 11.34
N ALA A 137 0.26 3.69 12.09
CA ALA A 137 1.21 4.21 13.07
C ALA A 137 2.28 5.09 12.42
N LEU A 138 2.83 4.65 11.28
CA LEU A 138 3.83 5.39 10.51
C LEU A 138 3.29 6.71 9.97
N VAL A 139 2.08 6.70 9.39
CA VAL A 139 1.47 7.91 8.82
C VAL A 139 1.09 8.90 9.92
N ARG A 140 0.60 8.43 11.07
CA ARG A 140 0.35 9.30 12.23
C ARG A 140 1.63 9.95 12.75
N SER A 141 2.72 9.19 12.84
CA SER A 141 4.04 9.73 13.18
C SER A 141 4.49 10.79 12.18
N ARG A 142 4.32 10.52 10.87
CA ARG A 142 4.61 11.50 9.80
C ARG A 142 3.84 12.80 10.00
N PHE A 143 2.53 12.74 10.25
CA PHE A 143 1.73 13.94 10.45
C PHE A 143 2.14 14.72 11.71
N ALA A 144 2.44 14.02 12.81
CA ALA A 144 2.95 14.65 14.03
C ALA A 144 4.29 15.35 13.79
N LEU A 145 5.21 14.71 13.06
CA LEU A 145 6.50 15.30 12.68
C LEU A 145 6.33 16.53 11.78
N GLN A 146 5.43 16.46 10.80
CA GLN A 146 5.14 17.59 9.91
C GLN A 146 4.54 18.78 10.67
N LEU A 147 3.63 18.52 11.61
CA LEU A 147 3.07 19.57 12.47
C LEU A 147 4.14 20.20 13.37
N GLY A 148 4.99 19.37 13.98
CA GLY A 148 6.11 19.84 14.80
C GLY A 148 7.12 20.66 13.99
N GLN A 149 7.42 20.25 12.76
CA GLN A 149 8.28 21.00 11.85
C GLN A 149 7.68 22.37 11.54
N ARG A 150 6.39 22.43 11.16
CA ARG A 150 5.70 23.70 10.88
C ARG A 150 5.73 24.63 12.08
N THR A 151 5.42 24.11 13.27
CA THR A 151 5.44 24.88 14.53
C THR A 151 6.81 25.49 14.81
N ARG A 152 7.89 24.71 14.66
CA ARG A 152 9.26 25.20 14.86
C ARG A 152 9.67 26.24 13.82
N VAL A 153 9.25 26.07 12.56
CA VAL A 153 9.50 27.07 11.51
C VAL A 153 8.77 28.38 11.84
N ASP A 154 7.54 28.30 12.32
CA ASP A 154 6.77 29.47 12.75
C ASP A 154 7.42 30.16 13.96
N GLU A 155 7.92 29.39 14.93
CA GLU A 155 8.69 29.90 16.07
C GLU A 155 9.99 30.61 15.63
N LEU A 156 10.75 30.03 14.68
CA LEU A 156 11.94 30.65 14.11
C LEU A 156 11.60 31.96 13.39
N ARG A 157 10.49 31.97 12.63
CA ARG A 157 10.02 33.17 11.93
C ARG A 157 9.60 34.28 12.92
N TRP A 158 8.96 33.89 14.02
CA TRP A 158 8.60 34.83 15.08
C TRP A 158 9.83 35.40 15.78
N LEU A 159 10.80 34.54 16.15
CA LEU A 159 12.08 34.95 16.74
C LEU A 159 12.88 35.86 15.81
N GLN A 160 12.91 35.56 14.51
CA GLN A 160 13.54 36.43 13.51
C GLN A 160 12.90 37.82 13.49
N SER A 161 11.56 37.88 13.50
CA SER A 161 10.86 39.17 13.53
C SER A 161 11.17 39.95 14.80
N ASP A 162 11.17 39.29 15.95
CA ASP A 162 11.47 39.89 17.25
C ASP A 162 12.91 40.45 17.29
N LEU A 163 13.87 39.67 16.80
CA LEU A 163 15.26 40.09 16.67
C LEU A 163 15.42 41.33 15.79
N ILE A 164 14.73 41.38 14.64
CA ILE A 164 14.77 42.55 13.74
C ILE A 164 14.20 43.79 14.46
N PHE A 165 13.07 43.64 15.16
CA PHE A 165 12.45 44.74 15.91
C PHE A 165 13.32 45.25 17.07
N GLU A 166 14.12 44.40 17.70
CA GLU A 166 15.00 44.79 18.82
C GLU A 166 16.34 45.38 18.33
N ILE A 167 16.88 44.87 17.22
CA ILE A 167 18.19 45.31 16.71
C ILE A 167 18.14 46.71 16.10
N GLU A 168 17.07 47.07 15.38
CA GLU A 168 16.97 48.38 14.71
C GLU A 168 17.07 49.56 15.70
N PRO A 169 16.34 49.58 16.83
CA PRO A 169 16.51 50.58 17.89
C PRO A 169 17.92 50.60 18.50
N LEU A 170 18.52 49.42 18.74
CA LEU A 170 19.86 49.34 19.31
C LEU A 170 20.92 49.95 18.38
N ILE A 171 20.77 49.76 17.06
CA ILE A 171 21.65 50.38 16.07
C ILE A 171 21.47 51.91 16.08
N ASP A 172 20.24 52.39 16.13
CA ASP A 172 19.94 53.82 16.15
C ASP A 172 20.49 54.50 17.41
N ASP A 173 20.30 53.89 18.58
CA ASP A 173 20.87 54.36 19.86
C ASP A 173 22.39 54.39 19.81
N ALA A 174 23.01 53.34 19.25
CA ALA A 174 24.45 53.25 19.18
C ALA A 174 25.04 54.29 18.20
N ARG A 175 24.41 54.51 17.04
CA ARG A 175 24.77 55.57 16.09
C ARG A 175 24.62 56.96 16.69
N PHE A 176 23.54 57.19 17.44
CA PHE A 176 23.32 58.45 18.13
C PHE A 176 24.42 58.73 19.16
N ASN A 177 24.77 57.73 19.98
CA ASN A 177 25.84 57.85 20.97
C ASN A 177 27.21 58.12 20.33
N ILE A 178 27.55 57.43 19.24
CA ILE A 178 28.78 57.67 18.47
C ILE A 178 28.82 59.09 17.91
N ALA A 179 27.75 59.53 17.25
CA ALA A 179 27.70 60.86 16.64
C ALA A 179 27.88 61.97 17.70
N ARG A 180 27.25 61.80 18.86
CA ARG A 180 27.35 62.72 19.99
C ARG A 180 28.76 62.72 20.61
N ASP A 181 29.36 61.56 20.82
CA ASP A 181 30.70 61.43 21.38
C ASP A 181 31.77 61.98 20.41
N LEU A 182 31.56 61.83 19.08
CA LEU A 182 32.41 62.38 18.02
C LEU A 182 32.35 63.92 17.98
N GLU A 183 31.17 64.52 18.16
CA GLU A 183 31.00 65.97 18.28
C GLU A 183 31.70 66.54 19.53
N SER A 184 31.82 65.72 20.58
CA SER A 184 32.52 66.06 21.84
C SER A 184 34.04 65.75 21.82
N ALA A 185 34.57 65.11 20.78
CA ALA A 185 35.95 64.61 20.77
C ALA A 185 36.98 65.74 20.53
N ALA A 186 37.70 66.15 21.56
CA ALA A 186 38.67 67.25 21.50
C ALA A 186 40.13 66.82 21.18
N SER A 187 40.42 65.52 21.04
CA SER A 187 41.81 65.02 20.93
C SER A 187 41.98 63.85 19.94
N ALA A 188 43.20 63.65 19.42
CA ALA A 188 43.52 62.53 18.53
C ALA A 188 43.30 61.15 19.18
N GLY A 189 43.47 61.02 20.50
CA GLY A 189 43.21 59.79 21.24
C GLY A 189 41.71 59.46 21.36
N SER A 190 40.85 60.47 21.45
CA SER A 190 39.39 60.27 21.41
C SER A 190 38.91 59.81 20.03
N VAL A 191 39.55 60.26 18.94
CA VAL A 191 39.21 59.83 17.58
C VAL A 191 39.52 58.34 17.37
N LEU A 192 40.72 57.87 17.75
CA LEU A 192 41.10 56.44 17.63
C LEU A 192 40.16 55.51 18.40
N ARG A 193 39.73 55.91 19.60
CA ARG A 193 38.81 55.12 20.42
C ARG A 193 37.41 55.03 19.80
N GLU A 194 37.02 56.08 19.07
CA GLU A 194 35.75 56.15 18.36
C GLU A 194 35.76 55.33 17.07
N THR A 195 36.89 55.30 16.36
CA THR A 195 37.08 54.40 15.22
C THR A 195 36.95 52.94 15.63
N ALA A 196 37.55 52.56 16.76
CA ALA A 196 37.44 51.19 17.31
C ALA A 196 36.00 50.83 17.73
N ARG A 197 35.22 51.78 18.28
CA ARG A 197 33.79 51.57 18.58
C ARG A 197 32.95 51.41 17.32
N SER A 198 33.20 52.24 16.31
CA SER A 198 32.52 52.16 15.01
C SER A 198 32.79 50.83 14.31
N GLU A 199 34.04 50.34 14.36
CA GLU A 199 34.43 49.04 13.84
C GLU A 199 33.75 47.90 14.59
N ALA A 200 33.71 47.94 15.92
CA ALA A 200 32.99 46.95 16.73
C ALA A 200 31.48 46.91 16.41
N LEU A 201 30.86 48.06 16.14
CA LEU A 201 29.46 48.14 15.72
C LEU A 201 29.22 47.57 14.32
N LEU A 202 30.11 47.84 13.37
CA LEU A 202 30.02 47.26 12.03
C LEU A 202 30.17 45.73 12.06
N THR A 203 31.05 45.21 12.92
CA THR A 203 31.19 43.77 13.15
C THR A 203 29.94 43.18 13.79
N ALA A 204 29.37 43.82 14.80
CA ALA A 204 28.12 43.38 15.43
C ALA A 204 26.93 43.41 14.43
N LEU A 205 26.86 44.44 13.59
CA LEU A 205 25.88 44.56 12.50
C LEU A 205 26.02 43.42 11.46
N ALA A 206 27.25 43.11 11.07
CA ALA A 206 27.52 42.01 10.16
C ALA A 206 27.09 40.66 10.76
N GLN A 207 27.40 40.41 12.04
CA GLN A 207 27.03 39.20 12.75
C GLN A 207 25.50 39.08 12.95
N ALA A 208 24.82 40.20 13.22
CA ALA A 208 23.37 40.27 13.29
C ALA A 208 22.71 39.93 11.93
N ASN A 209 23.19 40.53 10.84
CA ASN A 209 22.70 40.26 9.50
C ASN A 209 22.95 38.81 9.07
N LEU A 210 24.10 38.25 9.41
CA LEU A 210 24.40 36.83 9.18
C LEU A 210 23.41 35.93 9.93
N SER A 211 23.17 36.22 11.21
CA SER A 211 22.24 35.46 12.05
C SER A 211 20.81 35.51 11.49
N ILE A 212 20.34 36.68 11.07
CA ILE A 212 19.04 36.86 10.41
C ILE A 212 18.96 36.06 9.09
N GLY A 213 20.02 36.10 8.28
CA GLY A 213 20.11 35.34 7.03
C GLY A 213 20.06 33.82 7.26
N LEU A 214 20.76 33.31 8.27
CA LEU A 214 20.74 31.92 8.68
C LEU A 214 19.34 31.50 9.15
N LEU A 215 18.73 32.26 10.05
CA LEU A 215 17.36 32.04 10.54
C LEU A 215 16.35 31.98 9.39
N SER A 216 16.41 32.94 8.46
CA SER A 216 15.57 32.97 7.26
C SER A 216 15.74 31.68 6.45
N ARG A 217 16.99 31.27 6.20
CA ARG A 217 17.28 30.08 5.40
C ARG A 217 16.82 28.79 6.08
N PHE A 218 17.02 28.64 7.40
CA PHE A 218 16.50 27.50 8.17
C PHE A 218 14.98 27.45 8.19
N SER A 219 14.30 28.61 8.21
CA SER A 219 12.83 28.69 8.15
C SER A 219 12.27 28.20 6.80
N GLU A 220 13.05 28.31 5.72
CA GLU A 220 12.67 27.87 4.37
C GLU A 220 12.98 26.39 4.09
N VAL A 221 13.67 25.70 5.00
CA VAL A 221 14.07 24.30 4.79
C VAL A 221 12.89 23.36 4.88
N THR A 222 12.53 22.79 3.74
CA THR A 222 11.44 21.81 3.59
C THR A 222 11.92 20.37 3.42
N ASN A 223 13.23 20.15 3.22
CA ASN A 223 13.79 18.83 2.95
C ASN A 223 15.20 18.64 3.53
N ARG A 224 15.66 17.38 3.58
CA ARG A 224 16.94 16.99 4.18
C ARG A 224 18.17 17.60 3.47
N ASN A 225 18.06 17.88 2.18
CA ASN A 225 19.15 18.54 1.44
C ASN A 225 19.26 20.02 1.84
N GLY A 226 18.13 20.71 1.97
CA GLY A 226 18.11 22.09 2.47
C GLY A 226 18.69 22.21 3.89
N VAL A 227 18.49 21.21 4.77
CA VAL A 227 19.15 21.18 6.09
C VAL A 227 20.66 21.10 5.94
N LYS A 228 21.15 20.25 5.04
CA LYS A 228 22.60 20.11 4.80
C LYS A 228 23.20 21.39 4.21
N ASP A 229 22.51 22.02 3.28
CA ASP A 229 22.96 23.26 2.65
C ASP A 229 22.99 24.41 3.67
N ALA A 230 21.99 24.48 4.56
CA ALA A 230 21.96 25.46 5.64
C ALA A 230 23.08 25.21 6.67
N LEU A 231 23.35 23.95 7.02
CA LEU A 231 24.47 23.57 7.91
C LEU A 231 25.83 23.84 7.27
N ALA A 232 26.02 23.54 5.99
CA ALA A 232 27.27 23.79 5.28
C ALA A 232 27.57 25.29 5.18
N PHE A 233 26.55 26.12 4.97
CA PHE A 233 26.71 27.56 5.00
C PHE A 233 27.03 28.09 6.41
N LEU A 234 26.44 27.49 7.45
CA LEU A 234 26.76 27.85 8.84
C LEU A 234 28.20 27.49 9.22
N ASP A 235 28.72 26.37 8.71
CA ASP A 235 30.12 25.96 8.84
C ASP A 235 31.05 26.98 8.15
N ASP A 236 30.78 27.28 6.88
CA ASP A 236 31.54 28.26 6.06
C ASP A 236 31.56 29.66 6.68
N SER A 237 30.42 30.11 7.21
CA SER A 237 30.31 31.41 7.87
C SER A 237 30.84 31.44 9.31
N THR A 238 31.10 30.29 9.94
CA THR A 238 31.81 30.25 11.23
C THR A 238 33.32 30.29 11.00
N ASP A 239 33.81 29.59 9.97
CA ASP A 239 35.21 29.64 9.55
C ASP A 239 35.65 31.06 9.19
N ASP A 240 34.80 31.84 8.51
CA ASP A 240 35.12 33.22 8.11
C ASP A 240 35.21 34.22 9.29
N VAL A 241 34.67 33.84 10.46
CA VAL A 241 34.68 34.65 11.69
C VAL A 241 35.88 34.31 12.57
N ASP A 242 36.41 33.09 12.50
CA ASP A 242 37.59 32.63 13.26
C ASP A 242 38.95 33.08 12.64
N PHE A 243 38.95 33.64 11.43
CA PHE A 243 40.17 34.10 10.72
C PHE A 243 40.54 35.58 10.94
N ARG A 244 39.99 36.27 11.95
CA ARG A 244 40.32 37.69 12.25
C ARG A 244 40.79 37.95 13.68
#